data_AF-A0A2V5R936-F1
#
_entry.id   AF-A0A2V5R936-F1
#
_cell.length_a   1.000
_cell.length_b   1.000
_cell.length_c   1.000
_cell.angle_alpha   90.00
_cell.angle_beta   90.00
_cell.angle_gamma   90.00
#
_symmetry.space_group_name_H-M   'P 1'
#
loop_
_entity.id
_entity.type
_entity.pdbx_description
1 polymer ?
#
loop_
_entity_poly.entity_id
_entity_poly.type
_entity_poly.pdbx_seq_one_letter_code
_entity_poly.pdbx_strand_id
1 'polypeptide(L)'
;MLIFTADRYLTKRLFRRDAETSTRDARATHNRGNAFALATFRAHNFRRMKWVLLNLALGVLSCAAFAQENITPPPRVYPVALPNYDEETATRLQIFLDNSDFGPGKIDGKMGEFFRKALISYKHAHAMPKTGAVDQWMLDQVPITYTTYTIKDEDLKQVGDVPSSHAEQAKLKWQPYTSLLEFVAERFHSAEAFIQKLNPGKNWEHLQPGEALKVPNVLPFEVEKFTEGKVPENPAFASRKVFVDTYEHLLEVFDHDQLVCVFPITPGSKTLPAPVGTWKILGAAIWP
;
A
#
# COMPACT_ATOMS: atom_id res chain seq x y z
N MET A 1 19.17 2.50 13.56
CA MET A 1 18.47 2.53 12.26
C MET A 1 17.58 1.30 12.21
N LEU A 2 16.26 1.47 12.27
CA LEU A 2 15.32 0.38 12.08
C LEU A 2 15.09 0.20 10.59
N ILE A 3 15.59 -0.89 10.05
CA ILE A 3 15.28 -1.30 8.68
C ILE A 3 14.01 -2.12 8.78
N PHE A 4 12.89 -1.53 8.41
CA PHE A 4 11.71 -2.33 8.10
C PHE A 4 11.95 -2.89 6.70
N THR A 5 12.34 -4.15 6.63
CA THR A 5 12.27 -4.87 5.37
C THR A 5 10.79 -5.10 5.12
N ALA A 6 10.21 -4.19 4.32
CA ALA A 6 8.96 -4.44 3.66
C ALA A 6 9.11 -5.78 2.92
N ASP A 7 8.27 -6.77 3.22
CA ASP A 7 8.14 -7.93 2.33
C ASP A 7 7.89 -7.39 0.90
N ARG A 8 8.23 -8.17 -0.12
CA ARG A 8 7.96 -7.83 -1.52
C ARG A 8 6.52 -7.32 -1.66
N TYR A 9 5.58 -7.90 -0.93
CA TYR A 9 4.19 -7.44 -0.78
C TYR A 9 4.00 -5.95 -0.38
N LEU A 10 4.73 -5.45 0.61
CA LEU A 10 4.58 -4.06 1.10
C LEU A 10 5.37 -3.06 0.23
N THR A 11 6.49 -3.52 -0.33
CA THR A 11 7.31 -2.81 -1.31
C THR A 11 6.50 -2.49 -2.58
N LYS A 12 5.68 -3.45 -3.04
CA LYS A 12 4.75 -3.29 -4.19
C LYS A 12 3.84 -2.06 -4.11
N ARG A 13 3.40 -1.71 -2.91
CA ARG A 13 2.27 -0.79 -2.68
C ARG A 13 2.70 0.62 -2.34
N LEU A 14 3.72 0.77 -1.51
CA LEU A 14 4.21 2.09 -1.10
C LEU A 14 4.69 2.90 -2.33
N PHE A 15 5.33 2.24 -3.30
CA PHE A 15 5.82 2.89 -4.52
C PHE A 15 4.76 3.12 -5.61
N ARG A 16 3.63 2.41 -5.57
CA ARG A 16 2.49 2.63 -6.48
C ARG A 16 1.92 4.05 -6.33
N ARG A 17 1.76 4.50 -5.08
CA ARG A 17 1.16 5.81 -4.79
C ARG A 17 2.04 6.96 -5.28
N ASP A 18 3.36 6.84 -5.22
CA ASP A 18 4.27 7.85 -5.77
C ASP A 18 4.14 7.97 -7.30
N ALA A 19 4.03 6.84 -8.02
CA ALA A 19 3.87 6.84 -9.48
C ALA A 19 2.49 7.37 -9.95
N GLU A 20 1.39 7.01 -9.27
CA GLU A 20 0.04 7.49 -9.60
C GLU A 20 -0.17 8.98 -9.21
N THR A 21 0.47 9.46 -8.15
CA THR A 21 0.40 10.88 -7.76
C THR A 21 1.21 11.75 -8.74
N SER A 22 2.41 11.29 -9.13
CA SER A 22 3.24 11.95 -10.14
C SER A 22 2.54 12.10 -11.50
N THR A 23 1.80 11.08 -11.94
CA THR A 23 1.05 11.12 -13.21
C THR A 23 -0.22 11.98 -13.15
N ARG A 24 -0.88 12.10 -11.99
CA ARG A 24 -1.99 13.05 -11.79
C ARG A 24 -1.51 14.51 -11.78
N ASP A 25 -0.39 14.79 -11.14
CA ASP A 25 0.20 16.15 -11.12
C ASP A 25 0.74 16.57 -12.50
N ALA A 26 1.28 15.63 -13.28
CA ALA A 26 1.67 15.85 -14.67
C ALA A 26 0.45 16.18 -15.58
N ARG A 27 -0.72 15.58 -15.32
CA ARG A 27 -1.96 15.93 -16.04
C ARG A 27 -2.55 17.27 -15.61
N ALA A 28 -2.42 17.64 -14.33
CA ALA A 28 -2.91 18.92 -13.82
C ALA A 28 -2.12 20.13 -14.35
N THR A 29 -0.82 19.95 -14.61
CA THR A 29 0.06 20.99 -15.15
C THR A 29 -0.10 21.20 -16.66
N HIS A 30 -0.60 20.21 -17.41
CA HIS A 30 -0.82 20.32 -18.85
C HIS A 30 -2.11 21.06 -19.24
N ASN A 31 -3.04 21.30 -18.28
CA ASN A 31 -4.37 21.85 -18.56
C ASN A 31 -4.58 23.32 -18.12
N ARG A 32 -3.50 24.06 -17.87
CA ARG A 32 -3.56 25.53 -17.63
C ARG A 32 -2.73 26.27 -18.68
N GLY A 33 -3.30 26.36 -19.88
CA GLY A 33 -2.85 27.26 -20.93
C GLY A 33 -4.00 28.16 -21.39
N ASN A 34 -3.75 29.47 -21.37
CA ASN A 34 -4.47 30.56 -22.04
C ASN A 34 -5.79 31.09 -21.43
N ALA A 35 -5.67 32.23 -20.75
CA ALA A 35 -6.46 33.42 -21.07
C ALA A 35 -5.79 34.68 -20.51
N PHE A 36 -5.17 35.46 -21.40
CA PHE A 36 -4.78 36.85 -21.17
C PHE A 36 -6.03 37.75 -21.24
N ALA A 37 -6.17 38.68 -20.30
CA ALA A 37 -6.92 39.92 -20.53
C ALA A 37 -6.37 41.05 -19.67
N LEU A 38 -5.83 42.07 -20.34
CA LEU A 38 -5.50 43.39 -19.81
C LEU A 38 -6.78 44.11 -19.35
N ALA A 39 -6.73 44.76 -18.19
CA ALA A 39 -7.51 45.96 -17.93
C ALA A 39 -6.76 46.87 -16.94
N THR A 40 -6.28 47.99 -17.45
CA THR A 40 -5.83 49.15 -16.69
C THR A 40 -7.02 49.83 -16.02
N PHE A 41 -6.90 50.33 -14.79
CA PHE A 41 -7.56 51.59 -14.40
C PHE A 41 -6.92 52.24 -13.15
N ARG A 42 -7.06 53.55 -13.17
CA ARG A 42 -6.36 54.64 -12.50
C ARG A 42 -6.74 54.83 -11.02
N ALA A 43 -5.78 55.30 -10.23
CA ALA A 43 -5.91 55.70 -8.83
C ALA A 43 -6.94 56.83 -8.59
N HIS A 44 -7.53 56.87 -7.38
CA HIS A 44 -7.94 58.10 -6.67
C HIS A 44 -7.79 57.93 -5.15
N ASN A 45 -7.23 58.97 -4.52
CA ASN A 45 -7.03 59.17 -3.08
C ASN A 45 -8.36 59.32 -2.32
N PHE A 46 -8.41 58.98 -1.02
CA PHE A 46 -8.69 59.95 0.05
C PHE A 46 -8.56 59.38 1.49
N ARG A 47 -7.87 60.20 2.31
CA ARG A 47 -8.01 60.47 3.75
C ARG A 47 -7.43 59.55 4.86
N ARG A 48 -6.46 60.17 5.54
CA ARG A 48 -5.83 59.91 6.85
C ARG A 48 -6.80 59.89 8.04
N MET A 49 -6.46 59.12 9.08
CA MET A 49 -6.32 59.62 10.45
C MET A 49 -5.38 58.71 11.27
N LYS A 50 -4.32 59.29 11.85
CA LYS A 50 -3.37 58.68 12.82
C LYS A 50 -3.71 59.19 14.22
N TRP A 51 -3.58 58.39 15.29
CA TRP A 51 -3.14 58.74 16.67
C TRP A 51 -2.89 57.41 17.43
N VAL A 52 -1.65 56.91 17.66
CA VAL A 52 -0.62 57.20 18.71
C VAL A 52 -0.74 56.33 19.98
N LEU A 53 0.26 55.41 20.14
CA LEU A 53 1.10 55.00 21.31
C LEU A 53 0.45 54.88 22.72
N LEU A 54 0.88 54.06 23.69
CA LEU A 54 1.86 53.00 23.97
C LEU A 54 1.66 52.71 25.49
N ASN A 55 1.63 51.47 25.99
CA ASN A 55 2.03 51.16 27.37
C ASN A 55 2.38 49.67 27.59
N LEU A 56 3.40 49.45 28.41
CA LEU A 56 4.25 48.28 28.58
C LEU A 56 3.67 47.13 29.46
N ALA A 57 4.09 45.91 29.09
CA ALA A 57 4.58 44.78 29.91
C ALA A 57 3.81 44.30 31.16
N LEU A 58 3.44 42.99 31.17
CA LEU A 58 4.00 41.95 32.07
C LEU A 58 3.30 40.59 31.82
N GLY A 59 4.06 39.50 31.82
CA GLY A 59 3.53 38.14 32.07
C GLY A 59 3.50 37.18 30.87
N VAL A 60 4.67 36.83 30.34
CA VAL A 60 4.82 35.61 29.52
C VAL A 60 4.71 34.40 30.46
N LEU A 61 3.49 33.88 30.64
CA LEU A 61 3.31 32.49 31.06
C LEU A 61 3.53 31.63 29.81
N SER A 62 4.76 31.14 29.62
CA SER A 62 4.99 30.00 28.75
C SER A 62 4.33 28.79 29.39
N CYS A 63 3.05 28.59 29.10
CA CYS A 63 2.48 27.25 29.12
C CYS A 63 3.17 26.49 27.98
N ALA A 64 4.25 25.78 28.31
CA ALA A 64 4.67 24.65 27.51
C ALA A 64 3.54 23.61 27.59
N ALA A 65 2.53 23.78 26.73
CA ALA A 65 1.64 22.70 26.38
C ALA A 65 2.51 21.67 25.68
N PHE A 66 2.99 20.69 26.46
CA PHE A 66 3.33 19.40 25.88
C PHE A 66 2.05 18.94 25.20
N ALA A 67 2.01 19.08 23.87
CA ALA A 67 1.04 18.38 23.06
C ALA A 67 1.31 16.89 23.31
N GLN A 68 0.61 16.33 24.29
CA GLN A 68 0.54 14.91 24.47
C GLN A 68 -0.14 14.41 23.20
N GLU A 69 0.67 13.91 22.27
CA GLU A 69 0.16 13.25 21.08
C GLU A 69 -0.72 12.12 21.62
N ASN A 70 -2.03 12.29 21.55
CA ASN A 70 -2.96 11.23 21.86
C ASN A 70 -2.67 10.16 20.81
N ILE A 71 -1.88 9.16 21.20
CA ILE A 71 -1.63 7.98 20.39
C ILE A 71 -2.99 7.31 20.28
N THR A 72 -3.72 7.57 19.20
CA THR A 72 -4.95 6.86 18.92
C THR A 72 -4.56 5.38 18.85
N PRO A 73 -5.04 4.55 19.79
CA PRO A 73 -4.69 3.13 19.76
C PRO A 73 -5.19 2.54 18.43
N PRO A 74 -4.43 1.63 17.81
CA PRO A 74 -4.85 1.01 16.56
C PRO A 74 -6.26 0.42 16.73
N PRO A 75 -7.11 0.51 15.69
CA PRO A 75 -8.48 0.01 15.76
C PRO A 75 -8.46 -1.47 16.12
N ARG A 76 -9.04 -1.82 17.28
CA ARG A 76 -9.22 -3.21 17.68
C ARG A 76 -9.93 -3.97 16.56
N VAL A 77 -9.33 -5.05 16.08
CA VAL A 77 -9.96 -5.93 15.10
C VAL A 77 -11.11 -6.65 15.80
N TYR A 78 -12.34 -6.29 15.43
CA TYR A 78 -13.53 -6.93 15.97
C TYR A 78 -13.70 -8.30 15.30
N PRO A 79 -14.03 -9.38 16.05
CA PRO A 79 -14.45 -10.63 15.43
C PRO A 79 -15.79 -10.40 14.74
N VAL A 80 -15.75 -10.20 13.43
CA VAL A 80 -16.94 -10.01 12.62
C VAL A 80 -17.25 -11.30 11.88
N ALA A 81 -18.47 -11.81 12.08
CA ALA A 81 -18.96 -12.94 11.31
C ALA A 81 -19.03 -12.56 9.83
N LEU A 82 -18.35 -13.34 8.98
CA LEU A 82 -18.44 -13.21 7.54
C LEU A 82 -19.56 -14.12 7.02
N PRO A 83 -20.40 -13.64 6.07
CA PRO A 83 -21.22 -14.53 5.27
C PRO A 83 -20.34 -15.58 4.59
N ASN A 84 -20.90 -16.76 4.34
CA ASN A 84 -20.18 -17.82 3.62
C ASN A 84 -20.25 -17.57 2.11
N TYR A 85 -19.46 -16.61 1.62
CA TYR A 85 -19.31 -16.36 0.18
C TYR A 85 -18.62 -17.54 -0.52
N ASP A 86 -19.05 -17.80 -1.76
CA ASP A 86 -18.36 -18.76 -2.62
C ASP A 86 -16.96 -18.25 -3.02
N GLU A 87 -16.16 -19.14 -3.60
CA GLU A 87 -14.77 -18.84 -3.96
C GLU A 87 -14.67 -17.67 -4.96
N GLU A 88 -15.56 -17.61 -5.95
CA GLU A 88 -15.59 -16.55 -6.96
C GLU A 88 -15.84 -15.18 -6.31
N THR A 89 -16.85 -15.09 -5.44
CA THR A 89 -17.19 -13.87 -4.71
C THR A 89 -16.05 -13.47 -3.76
N ALA A 90 -15.45 -14.44 -3.06
CA ALA A 90 -14.29 -14.19 -2.20
C ALA A 90 -13.09 -13.68 -3.01
N THR A 91 -12.79 -14.26 -4.18
CA THR A 91 -11.72 -13.78 -5.07
C THR A 91 -11.99 -12.36 -5.56
N ARG A 92 -13.21 -12.05 -6.01
CA ARG A 92 -13.59 -10.69 -6.43
C ARG A 92 -13.40 -9.68 -5.30
N LEU A 93 -13.79 -10.02 -4.07
CA LEU A 93 -13.58 -9.16 -2.91
C LEU A 93 -12.11 -9.01 -2.54
N GLN A 94 -11.32 -10.07 -2.61
CA GLN A 94 -9.86 -9.98 -2.43
C GLN A 94 -9.25 -9.02 -3.46
N ILE A 95 -9.61 -9.14 -4.75
CA ILE A 95 -9.14 -8.24 -5.81
C ILE A 95 -9.58 -6.79 -5.54
N PHE A 96 -10.82 -6.58 -5.12
CA PHE A 96 -11.32 -5.24 -4.79
C PHE A 96 -10.53 -4.59 -3.65
N LEU A 97 -10.35 -5.31 -2.55
CA LEU A 97 -9.62 -4.84 -1.37
C LEU A 97 -8.15 -4.58 -1.71
N ASP A 98 -7.53 -5.51 -2.44
CA ASP A 98 -6.19 -5.36 -2.97
C ASP A 98 -6.11 -4.08 -3.82
N ASN A 99 -6.93 -3.92 -4.85
CA ASN A 99 -6.93 -2.70 -5.69
C ASN A 99 -7.16 -1.39 -4.91
N SER A 100 -7.81 -1.46 -3.75
CA SER A 100 -8.13 -0.32 -2.87
C SER A 100 -7.06 -0.01 -1.82
N ASP A 101 -5.89 -0.67 -1.83
CA ASP A 101 -4.81 -0.54 -0.85
C ASP A 101 -5.16 -1.03 0.57
N PHE A 102 -6.10 -2.00 0.65
CA PHE A 102 -6.42 -2.75 1.86
C PHE A 102 -6.04 -4.21 1.61
N GLY A 103 -4.81 -4.57 1.91
CA GLY A 103 -4.23 -5.86 1.58
C GLY A 103 -4.96 -7.05 2.23
N PRO A 104 -5.67 -7.89 1.47
CA PRO A 104 -6.40 -9.03 2.02
C PRO A 104 -5.49 -10.23 2.35
N GLY A 105 -4.17 -10.03 2.31
CA GLY A 105 -3.18 -11.09 2.17
C GLY A 105 -3.02 -11.48 0.70
N LYS A 106 -2.77 -12.76 0.46
CA LYS A 106 -2.74 -13.35 -0.89
C LYS A 106 -4.14 -13.60 -1.42
N ILE A 107 -4.29 -13.54 -2.73
CA ILE A 107 -5.50 -13.95 -3.44
C ILE A 107 -5.50 -15.47 -3.55
N ASP A 108 -6.46 -16.10 -2.90
CA ASP A 108 -6.60 -17.55 -2.84
C ASP A 108 -8.06 -18.02 -2.83
N GLY A 109 -9.01 -17.08 -3.00
CA GLY A 109 -10.44 -17.34 -2.96
C GLY A 109 -10.98 -17.70 -1.57
N LYS A 110 -10.20 -17.45 -0.50
CA LYS A 110 -10.59 -17.75 0.88
C LYS A 110 -10.75 -16.49 1.71
N MET A 111 -11.78 -16.47 2.53
CA MET A 111 -11.99 -15.41 3.52
C MET A 111 -11.16 -15.66 4.79
N GLY A 112 -9.83 -15.60 4.63
CA GLY A 112 -8.86 -15.77 5.71
C GLY A 112 -8.83 -14.59 6.70
N GLU A 113 -7.93 -14.67 7.69
CA GLU A 113 -7.75 -13.62 8.71
C GLU A 113 -7.51 -12.23 8.10
N PHE A 114 -6.51 -12.11 7.22
CA PHE A 114 -6.15 -10.84 6.60
C PHE A 114 -7.23 -10.29 5.67
N PHE A 115 -8.02 -11.16 5.02
CA PHE A 115 -9.23 -10.73 4.30
C PHE A 115 -10.22 -10.04 5.25
N ARG A 116 -10.50 -10.62 6.43
CA ARG A 116 -11.42 -10.01 7.40
C ARG A 116 -10.88 -8.66 7.87
N LYS A 117 -9.60 -8.61 8.23
CA LYS A 117 -8.92 -7.39 8.68
C LYS A 117 -9.00 -6.29 7.62
N ALA A 118 -8.63 -6.59 6.39
CA ALA A 118 -8.70 -5.66 5.26
C ALA A 118 -10.13 -5.15 5.02
N LEU A 119 -11.14 -6.02 5.03
CA LEU A 119 -12.53 -5.61 4.83
C LEU A 119 -13.02 -4.66 5.93
N ILE A 120 -12.72 -4.96 7.19
CA ILE A 120 -13.13 -4.10 8.32
C ILE A 120 -12.37 -2.77 8.30
N SER A 121 -11.07 -2.78 7.97
CA SER A 121 -10.28 -1.57 7.79
C SER A 121 -10.79 -0.72 6.62
N TYR A 122 -11.14 -1.33 5.49
CA TYR A 122 -11.72 -0.63 4.34
C TYR A 122 -13.02 0.07 4.74
N LYS A 123 -13.91 -0.67 5.41
CA LYS A 123 -15.19 -0.12 5.88
C LYS A 123 -15.00 0.99 6.90
N HIS A 124 -14.05 0.84 7.83
CA HIS A 124 -13.69 1.91 8.75
C HIS A 124 -13.21 3.16 8.00
N ALA A 125 -12.27 3.00 7.08
CA ALA A 125 -11.69 4.11 6.31
C ALA A 125 -12.75 4.90 5.52
N HIS A 126 -13.84 4.23 5.14
CA HIS A 126 -14.95 4.80 4.38
C HIS A 126 -16.20 5.08 5.23
N ALA A 127 -16.09 5.08 6.56
CA ALA A 127 -17.19 5.32 7.50
C ALA A 127 -18.43 4.42 7.29
N MET A 128 -18.21 3.20 6.82
CA MET A 128 -19.25 2.19 6.60
C MET A 128 -19.47 1.35 7.87
N PRO A 129 -20.64 0.68 8.00
CA PRO A 129 -20.86 -0.31 9.04
C PRO A 129 -19.80 -1.43 9.00
N LYS A 130 -19.07 -1.60 10.11
CA LYS A 130 -17.99 -2.60 10.30
C LYS A 130 -18.55 -4.03 10.46
N THR A 131 -19.29 -4.48 9.46
CA THR A 131 -19.90 -5.82 9.37
C THR A 131 -19.22 -6.66 8.28
N GLY A 132 -19.46 -7.96 8.28
CA GLY A 132 -18.89 -8.89 7.30
C GLY A 132 -19.65 -8.93 5.98
N ALA A 133 -20.89 -8.43 5.98
CA ALA A 133 -21.73 -8.36 4.80
C ALA A 133 -21.18 -7.31 3.82
N VAL A 134 -21.00 -7.67 2.56
CA VAL A 134 -20.57 -6.75 1.51
C VAL A 134 -21.74 -6.34 0.63
N ASP A 135 -21.67 -5.12 0.10
CA ASP A 135 -22.65 -4.62 -0.85
C ASP A 135 -22.23 -4.97 -2.28
N GLN A 136 -23.21 -5.15 -3.17
CA GLN A 136 -22.98 -5.55 -4.56
C GLN A 136 -22.03 -4.59 -5.31
N TRP A 137 -22.09 -3.29 -5.02
CA TRP A 137 -21.24 -2.29 -5.69
C TRP A 137 -19.74 -2.53 -5.52
N MET A 138 -19.31 -3.17 -4.42
CA MET A 138 -17.92 -3.55 -4.19
C MET A 138 -17.46 -4.61 -5.19
N LEU A 139 -18.33 -5.58 -5.47
CA LEU A 139 -18.11 -6.61 -6.48
C LEU A 139 -18.14 -6.02 -7.88
N ASP A 140 -18.99 -5.03 -8.13
CA ASP A 140 -19.13 -4.36 -9.43
C ASP A 140 -17.86 -3.59 -9.84
N GLN A 141 -16.98 -3.25 -8.88
CA GLN A 141 -15.64 -2.72 -9.17
C GLN A 141 -14.70 -3.77 -9.79
N VAL A 142 -15.06 -5.05 -9.72
CA VAL A 142 -14.31 -6.18 -10.29
C VAL A 142 -15.23 -6.95 -11.24
N PRO A 143 -15.52 -6.40 -12.45
CA PRO A 143 -16.40 -7.04 -13.43
C PRO A 143 -15.75 -8.25 -14.10
N ILE A 144 -14.41 -8.31 -14.10
CA ILE A 144 -13.62 -9.40 -14.66
C ILE A 144 -12.68 -9.90 -13.56
N THR A 145 -12.95 -11.10 -13.03
CA THR A 145 -12.21 -11.68 -11.90
C THR A 145 -10.84 -12.22 -12.31
N TYR A 146 -10.74 -12.75 -13.53
CA TYR A 146 -9.54 -13.41 -14.01
C TYR A 146 -9.10 -12.85 -15.35
N THR A 147 -7.79 -12.81 -15.55
CA THR A 147 -7.14 -12.48 -16.82
C THR A 147 -6.23 -13.63 -17.25
N THR A 148 -5.67 -13.54 -18.45
CA THR A 148 -4.70 -14.50 -18.96
C THR A 148 -3.33 -13.87 -18.99
N TYR A 149 -2.35 -14.57 -18.43
CA TYR A 149 -0.95 -14.22 -18.48
C TYR A 149 -0.18 -15.25 -19.30
N THR A 150 0.53 -14.81 -20.34
CA THR A 150 1.46 -15.65 -21.08
C THR A 150 2.85 -15.46 -20.51
N ILE A 151 3.47 -16.56 -20.06
CA ILE A 151 4.84 -16.56 -19.55
C ILE A 151 5.77 -16.08 -20.67
N LYS A 152 6.65 -15.13 -20.36
CA LYS A 152 7.60 -14.54 -21.28
C LYS A 152 8.99 -15.14 -21.12
N ASP A 153 9.82 -15.07 -22.15
CA ASP A 153 11.21 -15.52 -22.06
C ASP A 153 11.99 -14.70 -21.01
N GLU A 154 11.67 -13.42 -20.83
CA GLU A 154 12.30 -12.56 -19.83
C GLU A 154 11.99 -12.96 -18.39
N ASP A 155 10.87 -13.67 -18.15
CA ASP A 155 10.48 -14.11 -16.82
C ASP A 155 11.50 -15.10 -16.24
N LEU A 156 12.15 -15.88 -17.10
CA LEU A 156 13.22 -16.81 -16.70
C LEU A 156 14.39 -16.10 -16.01
N LYS A 157 14.61 -14.80 -16.30
CA LYS A 157 15.66 -14.01 -15.66
C LYS A 157 15.36 -13.70 -14.19
N GLN A 158 14.10 -13.85 -13.77
CA GLN A 158 13.67 -13.62 -12.38
C GLN A 158 13.76 -14.89 -11.53
N VAL A 159 13.95 -16.05 -12.17
CA VAL A 159 13.96 -17.36 -11.52
C VAL A 159 15.39 -17.87 -11.39
N GLY A 160 15.71 -18.53 -10.28
CA GLY A 160 17.04 -19.08 -10.02
C GLY A 160 17.13 -19.83 -8.70
N ASP A 161 18.31 -20.39 -8.44
CA ASP A 161 18.54 -21.16 -7.23
C ASP A 161 18.68 -20.26 -6.00
N VAL A 162 17.93 -20.60 -4.94
CA VAL A 162 18.00 -19.94 -3.65
C VAL A 162 18.61 -20.92 -2.63
N PRO A 163 19.76 -20.59 -2.00
CA PRO A 163 20.34 -21.43 -0.95
C PRO A 163 19.36 -21.64 0.20
N SER A 164 19.40 -22.80 0.86
CA SER A 164 18.49 -23.10 1.97
C SER A 164 18.82 -22.36 3.27
N SER A 165 20.05 -21.87 3.44
CA SER A 165 20.48 -21.17 4.66
C SER A 165 20.37 -19.65 4.52
N HIS A 166 19.83 -18.99 5.53
CA HIS A 166 19.72 -17.52 5.58
C HIS A 166 21.09 -16.83 5.47
N ALA A 167 22.14 -17.45 6.01
CA ALA A 167 23.50 -16.90 5.97
C ALA A 167 24.07 -16.87 4.54
N GLU A 168 23.79 -17.89 3.73
CA GLU A 168 24.19 -17.88 2.31
C GLU A 168 23.26 -17.00 1.47
N GLN A 169 21.96 -17.01 1.73
CA GLN A 169 21.01 -16.10 1.08
C GLN A 169 21.41 -14.63 1.26
N ALA A 170 21.87 -14.23 2.46
CA ALA A 170 22.30 -12.87 2.75
C ALA A 170 23.53 -12.41 1.94
N LYS A 171 24.27 -13.33 1.32
CA LYS A 171 25.40 -13.01 0.44
C LYS A 171 24.98 -12.80 -1.02
N LEU A 172 23.76 -13.18 -1.39
CA LEU A 172 23.25 -12.98 -2.74
C LEU A 172 23.04 -11.50 -2.99
N LYS A 173 23.43 -11.04 -4.18
CA LYS A 173 23.18 -9.66 -4.62
C LYS A 173 21.69 -9.35 -4.74
N TRP A 174 20.90 -10.37 -5.07
CA TRP A 174 19.44 -10.29 -5.18
C TRP A 174 18.85 -11.68 -4.93
N GLN A 175 17.60 -11.74 -4.50
CA GLN A 175 16.90 -12.99 -4.16
C GLN A 175 15.96 -13.39 -5.30
N PRO A 176 16.33 -14.39 -6.14
CA PRO A 176 15.46 -14.87 -7.20
C PRO A 176 14.18 -15.53 -6.66
N TYR A 177 13.21 -15.71 -7.55
CA TYR A 177 12.12 -16.64 -7.33
C TYR A 177 12.64 -18.06 -7.58
N THR A 178 12.17 -19.02 -6.79
CA THR A 178 12.57 -20.43 -6.90
C THR A 178 11.90 -21.13 -8.08
N SER A 179 10.80 -20.58 -8.61
CA SER A 179 10.10 -21.11 -9.77
C SER A 179 9.32 -20.03 -10.54
N LEU A 180 8.97 -20.33 -11.79
CA LEU A 180 8.03 -19.50 -12.57
C LEU A 180 6.64 -19.42 -11.91
N LEU A 181 6.22 -20.47 -11.20
CA LEU A 181 4.95 -20.47 -10.47
C LEU A 181 4.99 -19.47 -9.32
N GLU A 182 6.04 -19.47 -8.49
CA GLU A 182 6.24 -18.49 -7.42
C GLU A 182 6.26 -17.08 -8.00
N PHE A 183 6.97 -16.89 -9.11
CA PHE A 183 7.05 -15.59 -9.78
C PHE A 183 5.69 -15.10 -10.29
N VAL A 184 4.94 -15.94 -10.99
CA VAL A 184 3.60 -15.59 -11.50
C VAL A 184 2.62 -15.36 -10.34
N ALA A 185 2.67 -16.20 -9.30
CA ALA A 185 1.87 -16.02 -8.10
C ALA A 185 2.15 -14.66 -7.46
N GLU A 186 3.43 -14.29 -7.30
CA GLU A 186 3.82 -13.01 -6.75
C GLU A 186 3.41 -11.83 -7.64
N ARG A 187 3.58 -11.96 -8.96
CA ARG A 187 3.18 -10.95 -9.95
C ARG A 187 1.69 -10.65 -9.89
N PHE A 188 0.83 -11.63 -9.62
CA PHE A 188 -0.62 -11.47 -9.55
C PHE A 188 -1.18 -11.55 -8.11
N HIS A 189 -0.33 -11.31 -7.11
CA HIS A 189 -0.70 -11.29 -5.68
C HIS A 189 -1.45 -12.53 -5.20
N SER A 190 -1.19 -13.68 -5.83
CA SER A 190 -1.93 -14.91 -5.65
C SER A 190 -1.16 -15.91 -4.82
N ALA A 191 -1.85 -16.89 -4.24
CA ALA A 191 -1.21 -18.11 -3.80
C ALA A 191 -0.81 -18.98 -5.01
N GLU A 192 0.35 -19.63 -4.96
CA GLU A 192 0.77 -20.63 -5.96
C GLU A 192 -0.30 -21.72 -6.15
N ALA A 193 -0.78 -22.31 -5.04
CA ALA A 193 -1.83 -23.32 -5.06
C ALA A 193 -3.14 -22.83 -5.71
N PHE A 194 -3.43 -21.53 -5.65
CA PHE A 194 -4.61 -20.96 -6.30
C PHE A 194 -4.40 -20.82 -7.80
N ILE A 195 -3.22 -20.36 -8.24
CA ILE A 195 -2.85 -20.39 -9.67
C ILE A 195 -2.91 -21.81 -10.21
N GLN A 196 -2.45 -22.80 -9.43
CA GLN A 196 -2.54 -24.20 -9.82
C GLN A 196 -3.98 -24.67 -9.99
N LYS A 197 -4.84 -24.32 -9.03
CA LYS A 197 -6.26 -24.65 -9.08
C LYS A 197 -6.96 -24.03 -10.30
N LEU A 198 -6.63 -22.79 -10.65
CA LEU A 198 -7.22 -22.09 -11.81
C LEU A 198 -6.81 -22.69 -13.16
N ASN A 199 -5.73 -23.47 -13.19
CA ASN A 199 -5.13 -24.00 -14.41
C ASN A 199 -4.90 -25.52 -14.33
N PRO A 200 -5.99 -26.33 -14.21
CA PRO A 200 -5.85 -27.77 -14.11
C PRO A 200 -5.16 -28.36 -15.34
N GLY A 201 -4.30 -29.35 -15.14
CA GLY A 201 -3.62 -30.09 -16.22
C GLY A 201 -2.29 -29.50 -16.70
N LYS A 202 -1.80 -28.41 -16.10
CA LYS A 202 -0.46 -27.87 -16.36
C LYS A 202 0.63 -28.73 -15.73
N ASN A 203 1.79 -28.78 -16.38
CA ASN A 203 2.98 -29.40 -15.83
C ASN A 203 3.78 -28.39 -15.00
N TRP A 204 3.49 -28.32 -13.69
CA TRP A 204 4.06 -27.32 -12.79
C TRP A 204 5.57 -27.45 -12.59
N GLU A 205 6.13 -28.64 -12.81
CA GLU A 205 7.58 -28.91 -12.73
C GLU A 205 8.32 -28.40 -13.98
N HIS A 206 7.60 -28.18 -15.07
CA HIS A 206 8.16 -27.83 -16.37
C HIS A 206 7.38 -26.71 -17.05
N LEU A 207 6.97 -25.68 -16.30
CA LEU A 207 6.42 -24.46 -16.89
C LEU A 207 7.44 -23.80 -17.82
N GLN A 208 6.98 -23.36 -18.99
CA GLN A 208 7.85 -22.72 -19.99
C GLN A 208 7.26 -21.40 -20.53
N PRO A 209 8.11 -20.51 -21.07
CA PRO A 209 7.65 -19.38 -21.89
C PRO A 209 6.67 -19.80 -23.00
N GLY A 210 5.72 -18.93 -23.31
CA GLY A 210 4.64 -19.17 -24.27
C GLY A 210 3.41 -19.84 -23.66
N GLU A 211 3.51 -20.44 -22.48
CA GLU A 211 2.35 -20.99 -21.80
C GLU A 211 1.42 -19.89 -21.25
N ALA A 212 0.13 -20.02 -21.56
CA ALA A 212 -0.91 -19.17 -20.99
C ALA A 212 -1.43 -19.74 -19.65
N LEU A 213 -1.54 -18.86 -18.65
CA LEU A 213 -2.08 -19.13 -17.32
C LEU A 213 -3.24 -18.17 -17.02
N LYS A 214 -4.36 -18.71 -16.54
CA LYS A 214 -5.44 -17.94 -15.91
C LYS A 214 -4.99 -17.48 -14.53
N VAL A 215 -5.04 -16.18 -14.28
CA VAL A 215 -4.57 -15.54 -13.04
C VAL A 215 -5.60 -14.52 -12.53
N PRO A 216 -5.58 -14.14 -11.25
CA PRO A 216 -6.40 -13.03 -10.75
C PRO A 216 -6.16 -11.74 -11.53
N ASN A 217 -7.22 -11.00 -11.82
CA ASN A 217 -7.15 -9.75 -12.53
C ASN A 217 -6.85 -8.58 -11.58
N VAL A 218 -5.61 -8.55 -11.09
CA VAL A 218 -5.04 -7.42 -10.32
C VAL A 218 -4.06 -6.63 -11.18
N LEU A 219 -3.71 -5.42 -10.72
CA LEU A 219 -2.55 -4.72 -11.27
C LEU A 219 -1.28 -5.57 -11.06
N PRO A 220 -0.61 -6.04 -12.12
CA PRO A 220 0.53 -6.93 -11.96
C PRO A 220 1.72 -6.23 -11.31
N PHE A 221 2.40 -6.93 -10.42
CA PHE A 221 3.70 -6.48 -9.91
C PHE A 221 4.80 -6.82 -10.91
N GLU A 222 5.32 -5.78 -11.57
CA GLU A 222 6.39 -5.88 -12.54
C GLU A 222 7.73 -5.57 -11.86
N VAL A 223 8.26 -6.55 -11.11
CA VAL A 223 9.54 -6.46 -10.38
C VAL A 223 10.68 -5.94 -11.26
N GLU A 224 10.65 -6.31 -12.54
CA GLU A 224 11.61 -5.94 -13.57
C GLU A 224 11.66 -4.44 -13.88
N LYS A 225 10.65 -3.66 -13.49
CA LYS A 225 10.60 -2.21 -13.67
C LYS A 225 11.24 -1.43 -12.52
N PHE A 226 11.60 -2.10 -11.43
CA PHE A 226 12.16 -1.45 -10.25
C PHE A 226 13.69 -1.42 -10.34
N THR A 227 14.26 -0.22 -10.29
CA THR A 227 15.70 0.00 -10.20
C THR A 227 16.10 0.35 -8.77
N GLU A 228 17.22 -0.21 -8.31
CA GLU A 228 17.82 0.14 -7.03
C GLU A 228 18.04 1.65 -6.92
N GLY A 229 17.66 2.23 -5.78
CA GLY A 229 17.84 3.65 -5.57
C GLY A 229 17.06 4.21 -4.40
N LYS A 230 17.45 5.42 -3.98
CA LYS A 230 16.70 6.18 -3.00
C LYS A 230 15.40 6.68 -3.61
N VAL A 231 14.34 6.56 -2.85
CA VAL A 231 13.02 7.06 -3.22
C VAL A 231 13.01 8.54 -2.85
N PRO A 232 12.73 9.45 -3.80
CA PRO A 232 12.68 10.87 -3.51
C PRO A 232 11.58 11.14 -2.48
N GLU A 233 11.84 12.05 -1.54
CA GLU A 233 10.82 12.48 -0.60
C GLU A 233 9.65 13.12 -1.37
N ASN A 234 8.43 12.75 -0.99
CA ASN A 234 7.22 13.33 -1.53
C ASN A 234 6.58 14.23 -0.47
N PRO A 235 6.63 15.57 -0.61
CA PRO A 235 6.07 16.49 0.37
C PRO A 235 4.57 16.28 0.63
N ALA A 236 3.84 15.74 -0.34
CA ALA A 236 2.42 15.42 -0.19
C ALA A 236 2.18 14.35 0.89
N PHE A 237 3.19 13.56 1.24
CA PHE A 237 3.10 12.45 2.20
C PHE A 237 3.72 12.82 3.56
N ALA A 238 4.19 14.04 3.75
CA ALA A 238 4.88 14.48 4.97
C ALA A 238 3.99 14.42 6.23
N SER A 239 2.67 14.53 6.06
CA SER A 239 1.68 14.42 7.15
C SER A 239 1.31 12.98 7.49
N ARG A 240 1.77 11.98 6.71
CA ARG A 240 1.37 10.59 6.92
C ARG A 240 2.03 9.99 8.14
N LYS A 241 1.25 9.18 8.85
CA LYS A 241 1.71 8.38 9.98
C LYS A 241 1.58 6.92 9.63
N VAL A 242 2.62 6.14 9.94
CA VAL A 242 2.62 4.69 9.78
C VAL A 242 2.55 4.07 11.16
N PHE A 243 1.51 3.27 11.39
CA PHE A 243 1.33 2.49 12.60
C PHE A 243 1.63 1.02 12.27
N VAL A 244 2.45 0.40 13.11
CA VAL A 244 2.87 -1.00 12.96
C VAL A 244 2.34 -1.75 14.18
N ASP A 245 1.26 -2.50 13.99
CA ASP A 245 0.69 -3.35 15.03
C ASP A 245 1.29 -4.76 14.90
N THR A 246 2.19 -5.09 15.83
CA THR A 246 2.88 -6.38 15.87
C THR A 246 2.03 -7.49 16.48
N TYR A 247 0.91 -7.17 17.12
CA TYR A 247 -0.04 -8.15 17.65
C TYR A 247 -1.10 -8.50 16.60
N GLU A 248 -1.62 -7.49 15.91
CA GLU A 248 -2.57 -7.67 14.82
C GLU A 248 -1.90 -7.99 13.48
N HIS A 249 -0.57 -7.96 13.42
CA HIS A 249 0.20 -8.24 12.21
C HIS A 249 -0.21 -7.32 11.04
N LEU A 250 -0.43 -6.04 11.34
CA LEU A 250 -0.84 -5.03 10.36
C LEU A 250 0.09 -3.82 10.37
N LEU A 251 0.32 -3.27 9.18
CA LEU A 251 0.80 -1.93 8.98
C LEU A 251 -0.35 -1.08 8.46
N GLU A 252 -0.60 0.05 9.12
CA GLU A 252 -1.65 0.99 8.80
C GLU A 252 -1.04 2.35 8.46
N VAL A 253 -1.52 2.98 7.40
CA VAL A 253 -1.08 4.32 6.99
C VAL A 253 -2.24 5.29 7.15
N PHE A 254 -2.02 6.34 7.93
CA PHE A 254 -2.98 7.42 8.14
C PHE A 254 -2.51 8.69 7.43
N ASP A 255 -3.45 9.39 6.82
CA ASP A 255 -3.26 10.70 6.19
C ASP A 255 -4.30 11.65 6.81
N HIS A 256 -3.86 12.63 7.60
CA HIS A 256 -4.75 13.53 8.35
C HIS A 256 -5.85 12.79 9.15
N ASP A 257 -5.45 11.78 9.92
CA ASP A 257 -6.31 10.89 10.73
C ASP A 257 -7.28 9.97 9.93
N GLN A 258 -7.25 10.03 8.61
CA GLN A 258 -7.95 9.07 7.75
C GLN A 258 -7.05 7.87 7.47
N LEU A 259 -7.55 6.67 7.74
CA LEU A 259 -6.89 5.43 7.32
C LEU A 259 -6.93 5.33 5.79
N VAL A 260 -5.76 5.29 5.16
CA VAL A 260 -5.64 5.28 3.68
C VAL A 260 -5.09 3.98 3.12
N CYS A 261 -4.33 3.21 3.90
CA CYS A 261 -3.83 1.90 3.49
C CYS A 261 -3.70 0.97 4.70
N VAL A 262 -3.89 -0.33 4.48
CA VAL A 262 -3.61 -1.38 5.48
C VAL A 262 -2.98 -2.57 4.78
N PHE A 263 -1.90 -3.12 5.34
CA PHE A 263 -1.24 -4.29 4.80
C PHE A 263 -0.82 -5.27 5.90
N PRO A 264 -0.94 -6.59 5.66
CA PRO A 264 -0.35 -7.60 6.53
C PRO A 264 1.17 -7.42 6.64
N ILE A 265 1.71 -7.70 7.81
CA ILE A 265 3.15 -7.74 8.07
C ILE A 265 3.55 -8.99 8.84
N THR A 266 4.80 -9.40 8.65
CA THR A 266 5.44 -10.41 9.49
C THR A 266 6.37 -9.69 10.47
N PRO A 267 5.96 -9.47 11.73
CA PRO A 267 6.81 -8.82 12.72
C PRO A 267 7.96 -9.74 13.12
N GLY A 268 9.00 -9.14 13.72
CA GLY A 268 10.13 -9.88 14.27
C GLY A 268 9.71 -10.98 15.25
N SER A 269 10.49 -12.05 15.31
CA SER A 269 10.20 -13.19 16.18
C SER A 269 10.22 -12.80 17.67
N LYS A 270 9.75 -13.69 18.55
CA LYS A 270 9.88 -13.49 20.01
C LYS A 270 11.34 -13.35 20.47
N THR A 271 12.28 -13.95 19.74
CA THR A 271 13.71 -13.89 20.05
C THR A 271 14.39 -12.64 19.51
N LEU A 272 13.83 -12.02 18.46
CA LEU A 272 14.29 -10.77 17.86
C LEU A 272 13.08 -9.84 17.63
N PRO A 273 12.46 -9.33 18.71
CA PRO A 273 11.23 -8.56 18.60
C PRO A 273 11.48 -7.21 17.93
N ALA A 274 10.50 -6.75 17.16
CA ALA A 274 10.51 -5.38 16.67
C ALA A 274 10.40 -4.41 17.86
N PRO A 275 11.28 -3.40 17.98
CA PRO A 275 11.26 -2.48 19.10
C PRO A 275 10.03 -1.57 19.04
N VAL A 276 9.33 -1.48 20.18
CA VAL A 276 8.15 -0.63 20.33
C VAL A 276 8.58 0.82 20.57
N GLY A 277 7.96 1.77 19.88
CA GLY A 277 8.18 3.19 20.08
C GLY A 277 7.72 4.04 18.90
N THR A 278 7.90 5.35 19.04
CA THR A 278 7.67 6.31 17.95
C THR A 278 8.98 6.56 17.22
N TRP A 279 8.96 6.43 15.90
CA TRP A 279 10.14 6.55 15.04
C TRP A 279 9.88 7.55 13.92
N LYS A 280 10.94 8.21 13.45
CA LYS A 280 10.91 9.07 12.26
C LYS A 280 11.46 8.30 11.07
N ILE A 281 10.73 8.30 9.96
CA ILE A 281 11.22 7.79 8.68
C ILE A 281 12.29 8.77 8.17
N LEU A 282 13.51 8.27 7.95
CA LEU A 282 14.64 9.08 7.46
C LEU A 282 14.83 8.98 5.94
N GLY A 283 14.16 8.01 5.32
CA GLY A 283 14.22 7.78 3.89
C GLY A 283 13.61 6.43 3.52
N ALA A 284 13.39 6.23 2.24
CA ALA A 284 12.99 4.97 1.65
C ALA A 284 13.92 4.65 0.47
N ALA A 285 14.10 3.37 0.18
CA ALA A 285 14.91 2.90 -0.93
C ALA A 285 14.26 1.67 -1.55
N ILE A 286 14.43 1.52 -2.85
CA ILE A 286 14.06 0.35 -3.63
C ILE A 286 15.30 -0.55 -3.66
N TRP A 287 15.12 -1.85 -3.35
CA TRP A 287 16.19 -2.85 -3.29
C TRP A 287 17.41 -2.43 -2.43
N PRO A 288 17.20 -2.05 -1.15
CA PRO A 288 18.29 -1.63 -0.26
C PRO A 288 19.23 -2.77 0.18
#